data_AF-A0AA43DBM9-F1
#
_entry.id   AF-A0AA43DBM9-F1
#
_cell.length_a   1.000
_cell.length_b   1.000
_cell.length_c   1.000
_cell.angle_alpha   90.00
_cell.angle_beta   90.00
_cell.angle_gamma   90.00
#
_symmetry.space_group_name_H-M   'P 1'
#
loop_
_entity.id
_entity.type
_entity.pdbx_description
1 polymer ?
#
loop_
_entity_poly.entity_id
_entity_poly.type
_entity_poly.pdbx_seq_one_letter_code
_entity_poly.pdbx_strand_id
1 'polypeptide(L)'
;MRVVLTACFLLGLHTLLAQHLTSDSFLLVNSPYDELNPVISPDGRMLYITIANHPENIGGKKDQGDIWFSVLTESNQWSVPIHAGSLLNSNGYNAVAGFSATGDQMFLLSHYYDPGSIPRTQGISVSVKRGDGWSKPENISIPYFQNKSSSLGGYLLPDQSAFVYAAETYGTRGVEDIYVSLKGADGKWSAPKNLGSTINTQFQELSPSLSADGKTLYFSSNGRKGYGSFDIFSSVRLDDTWANWSAPVNMGANFNSEGRELFFRSYENAGFFVYGSTKNSDGYGDIKIFLADEPLRKDSTLVTTNNNPDTIVRIVEIPREPLADKNIRIYGKVSDAKTGEIIEATIYFAAPSDNQSVRATAVMGYTVTVPSTDDYAVKIEAAGYVSTMEKLDIHTYEMNELEMNFKLQPVAVGTTVNLKDVLFEQGKTNLLPPSYPELDLVVSFLASNPKVKIELAGHTDNRGIPAQNVKLSQARVEKVKAYLVSKGIAPRRISGKGYGGSKPIASNDTEETRQLNRRVEFTIRKF
;
A
#
# COMPACT_ATOMS: atom_id res chain seq x y z
N MET A 1 32.99 -50.85 -5.42
CA MET A 1 31.63 -50.37 -5.71
C MET A 1 31.53 -48.96 -5.13
N ARG A 2 31.26 -47.95 -5.98
CA ARG A 2 31.15 -46.51 -5.66
C ARG A 2 29.81 -46.20 -4.94
N VAL A 3 29.70 -44.94 -4.49
CA VAL A 3 28.51 -44.14 -4.05
C VAL A 3 28.42 -44.02 -2.51
N VAL A 4 28.89 -42.94 -1.84
CA VAL A 4 28.42 -41.52 -1.79
C VAL A 4 27.07 -41.43 -1.03
N LEU A 5 26.91 -40.73 0.09
CA LEU A 5 26.88 -39.26 0.22
C LEU A 5 27.17 -38.81 1.67
N THR A 6 28.07 -37.86 1.77
CA THR A 6 28.24 -36.89 2.85
C THR A 6 26.98 -36.03 2.97
N ALA A 7 26.38 -35.96 4.15
CA ALA A 7 25.34 -34.99 4.50
C ALA A 7 25.79 -34.21 5.74
N CYS A 8 25.37 -32.95 5.80
CA CYS A 8 25.51 -32.00 6.92
C CYS A 8 26.87 -31.29 7.05
N PHE A 9 27.13 -30.31 6.16
CA PHE A 9 27.93 -29.13 6.52
C PHE A 9 27.45 -27.93 5.68
N LEU A 10 26.37 -27.27 6.12
CA LEU A 10 25.93 -25.96 5.59
C LEU A 10 24.98 -25.24 6.58
N LEU A 11 25.25 -25.34 7.89
CA LEU A 11 24.49 -24.64 8.95
C LEU A 11 25.37 -23.72 9.80
N GLY A 12 26.60 -23.44 9.36
CA GLY A 12 27.63 -22.83 10.22
C GLY A 12 27.99 -21.36 9.98
N LEU A 13 27.46 -20.67 8.96
CA LEU A 13 27.89 -19.28 8.66
C LEU A 13 26.90 -18.18 9.05
N HIS A 14 25.61 -18.50 9.28
CA HIS A 14 24.59 -17.45 9.42
C HIS A 14 24.37 -16.99 10.87
N THR A 15 24.78 -17.79 11.86
CA THR A 15 24.65 -17.47 13.29
C THR A 15 25.70 -16.47 13.80
N LEU A 16 26.75 -16.18 13.02
CA LEU A 16 27.85 -15.29 13.43
C LEU A 16 27.56 -13.80 13.22
N LEU A 17 26.66 -13.43 12.30
CA LEU A 17 26.35 -12.02 12.02
C LEU A 17 25.55 -11.34 13.14
N ALA A 18 24.62 -12.09 13.75
CA ALA A 18 23.74 -11.60 14.80
C ALA A 18 24.47 -11.12 16.05
N GLN A 19 25.56 -11.83 16.42
CA GLN A 19 26.18 -11.71 17.74
C GLN A 19 27.00 -10.42 17.93
N HIS A 20 27.10 -9.58 16.90
CA HIS A 20 27.93 -8.37 16.96
C HIS A 20 27.34 -7.11 16.31
N LEU A 21 26.16 -7.18 15.69
CA LEU A 21 25.48 -5.98 15.23
C LEU A 21 24.87 -5.24 16.42
N THR A 22 24.86 -3.92 16.35
CA THR A 22 24.24 -3.02 17.33
C THR A 22 23.31 -2.05 16.59
N SER A 23 22.47 -1.29 17.31
CA SER A 23 21.71 -0.19 16.72
C SER A 23 22.57 0.79 15.92
N ASP A 24 23.84 0.94 16.33
CA ASP A 24 24.78 1.92 15.77
C ASP A 24 25.49 1.37 14.53
N SER A 25 25.37 0.08 14.23
CA SER A 25 26.03 -0.56 13.07
C SER A 25 25.64 0.04 11.72
N PHE A 26 24.51 0.75 11.64
CA PHE A 26 24.00 1.40 10.42
C PHE A 26 24.25 2.92 10.40
N LEU A 27 24.95 3.48 11.39
CA LEU A 27 25.12 4.94 11.51
C LEU A 27 25.75 5.57 10.26
N LEU A 28 26.70 4.89 9.61
CA LEU A 28 27.38 5.36 8.41
C LEU A 28 26.60 5.08 7.11
N VAL A 29 25.55 4.26 7.17
CA VAL A 29 24.70 3.94 6.01
C VAL A 29 23.81 5.12 5.67
N ASN A 30 23.30 5.80 6.68
CA ASN A 30 22.39 6.93 6.52
C ASN A 30 23.15 8.21 6.21
N SER A 31 22.61 9.00 5.29
CA SER A 31 23.21 10.22 4.80
C SER A 31 22.15 11.34 4.76
N PRO A 32 22.48 12.56 4.31
CA PRO A 32 21.48 13.61 4.11
C PRO A 32 20.50 13.36 2.95
N TYR A 33 20.57 12.20 2.28
CA TYR A 33 19.75 11.82 1.14
C TYR A 33 18.72 10.75 1.53
N ASP A 34 18.00 10.21 0.56
CA ASP A 34 16.86 9.33 0.79
C ASP A 34 17.27 7.87 0.65
N GLU A 35 17.64 7.24 1.77
CA GLU A 35 18.02 5.83 1.80
C GLU A 35 16.81 4.92 1.95
N LEU A 36 16.63 4.04 0.96
CA LEU A 36 15.48 3.16 0.80
C LEU A 36 15.92 1.72 0.50
N ASN A 37 14.96 0.80 0.55
CA ASN A 37 15.09 -0.59 0.08
C ASN A 37 16.39 -1.31 0.52
N PRO A 38 16.60 -1.52 1.83
CA PRO A 38 17.76 -2.27 2.32
C PRO A 38 17.64 -3.74 1.93
N VAL A 39 18.70 -4.31 1.35
CA VAL A 39 18.81 -5.75 1.03
C VAL A 39 20.23 -6.24 1.30
N ILE A 40 20.37 -7.17 2.25
CA ILE A 40 21.66 -7.81 2.57
C ILE A 40 21.91 -9.01 1.64
N SER A 41 23.14 -9.16 1.17
CA SER A 41 23.60 -10.29 0.37
C SER A 41 23.54 -11.62 1.14
N PRO A 42 23.41 -12.78 0.46
CA PRO A 42 23.32 -14.07 1.14
C PRO A 42 24.51 -14.44 2.04
N ASP A 43 25.69 -13.89 1.78
CA ASP A 43 26.88 -14.07 2.61
C ASP A 43 26.94 -13.11 3.82
N GLY A 44 25.97 -12.19 3.94
CA GLY A 44 25.87 -11.21 5.01
C GLY A 44 26.90 -10.07 4.93
N ARG A 45 27.68 -9.96 3.85
CA ARG A 45 28.81 -9.02 3.78
C ARG A 45 28.51 -7.71 3.07
N MET A 46 27.46 -7.66 2.26
CA MET A 46 27.08 -6.48 1.48
C MET A 46 25.64 -6.09 1.81
N LEU A 47 25.42 -4.81 2.07
CA LEU A 47 24.12 -4.20 2.22
C LEU A 47 23.88 -3.34 0.99
N TYR A 48 22.92 -3.72 0.16
CA TYR A 48 22.46 -2.91 -0.95
C TYR A 48 21.34 -2.00 -0.47
N ILE A 49 21.40 -0.73 -0.87
CA ILE A 49 20.37 0.28 -0.60
C ILE A 49 20.09 1.05 -1.88
N THR A 50 18.91 1.63 -1.97
CA THR A 50 18.59 2.62 -2.99
C THR A 50 18.74 4.01 -2.40
N ILE A 51 19.52 4.90 -3.00
CA ILE A 51 19.66 6.29 -2.52
C ILE A 51 19.05 7.24 -3.56
N ALA A 52 17.97 7.94 -3.20
CA ALA A 52 17.34 8.94 -4.07
C ALA A 52 17.90 10.34 -3.85
N ASN A 53 17.74 11.20 -4.85
CA ASN A 53 18.14 12.62 -4.82
C ASN A 53 19.65 12.88 -4.63
N HIS A 54 20.51 11.87 -4.79
CA HIS A 54 21.96 12.01 -4.66
C HIS A 54 22.58 12.58 -5.96
N PRO A 55 23.52 13.55 -5.88
CA PRO A 55 24.13 14.17 -7.07
C PRO A 55 24.93 13.22 -7.97
N GLU A 56 25.42 12.11 -7.41
CA GLU A 56 26.16 11.07 -8.16
C GLU A 56 25.26 10.04 -8.84
N ASN A 57 23.94 10.10 -8.64
CA ASN A 57 23.03 9.21 -9.34
C ASN A 57 23.10 9.45 -10.86
N ILE A 58 22.80 8.43 -11.66
CA ILE A 58 22.83 8.48 -13.13
C ILE A 58 21.92 9.59 -13.68
N GLY A 59 20.73 9.80 -13.11
CA GLY A 59 19.83 10.91 -13.43
C GLY A 59 20.12 12.22 -12.67
N GLY A 60 21.15 12.26 -11.82
CA GLY A 60 21.54 13.39 -10.99
C GLY A 60 20.62 13.64 -9.78
N LYS A 61 20.61 14.87 -9.26
CA LYS A 61 19.96 15.26 -7.99
C LYS A 61 18.45 15.03 -7.87
N LYS A 62 17.77 14.71 -8.96
CA LYS A 62 16.31 14.43 -8.99
C LYS A 62 16.01 12.99 -9.38
N ASP A 63 17.05 12.17 -9.49
CA ASP A 63 16.90 10.77 -9.80
C ASP A 63 16.18 10.06 -8.64
N GLN A 64 15.25 9.18 -9.00
CA GLN A 64 14.37 8.49 -8.06
C GLN A 64 15.10 7.45 -7.21
N GLY A 65 16.31 7.05 -7.61
CA GLY A 65 17.20 6.29 -6.76
C GLY A 65 18.10 5.35 -7.54
N ASP A 66 19.38 5.37 -7.22
CA ASP A 66 20.32 4.39 -7.72
C ASP A 66 20.62 3.32 -6.67
N ILE A 67 21.14 2.18 -7.10
CA ILE A 67 21.68 1.15 -6.22
C ILE A 67 23.05 1.61 -5.73
N TRP A 68 23.20 1.61 -4.42
CA TRP A 68 24.46 1.77 -3.69
C TRP A 68 24.68 0.53 -2.84
N PHE A 69 25.90 0.32 -2.39
CA PHE A 69 26.19 -0.76 -1.46
C PHE A 69 27.15 -0.33 -0.35
N SER A 70 26.94 -0.88 0.83
CA SER A 70 27.83 -0.79 1.97
C SER A 70 28.43 -2.18 2.25
N VAL A 71 29.64 -2.22 2.79
CA VAL A 71 30.36 -3.44 3.14
C VAL A 71 30.45 -3.55 4.65
N LEU A 72 30.16 -4.73 5.19
CA LEU A 72 30.34 -5.04 6.60
C LEU A 72 31.83 -5.14 6.92
N THR A 73 32.31 -4.29 7.83
CA THR A 73 33.71 -4.26 8.26
C THR A 73 34.00 -5.34 9.32
N GLU A 74 35.28 -5.58 9.58
CA GLU A 74 35.73 -6.48 10.67
C GLU A 74 35.28 -6.00 12.06
N SER A 75 34.96 -4.71 12.21
CA SER A 75 34.41 -4.11 13.44
C SER A 75 32.88 -4.20 13.54
N ASN A 76 32.21 -4.95 12.64
CA ASN A 76 30.75 -5.10 12.59
C ASN A 76 30.01 -3.77 12.39
N GLN A 77 30.62 -2.88 11.61
CA GLN A 77 30.04 -1.63 11.16
C GLN A 77 29.81 -1.70 9.66
N TRP A 78 28.70 -1.15 9.17
CA TRP A 78 28.51 -0.97 7.74
C TRP A 78 29.29 0.27 7.29
N SER A 79 30.03 0.17 6.19
CA SER A 79 30.74 1.31 5.59
C SER A 79 29.79 2.40 5.09
N VAL A 80 30.35 3.56 4.75
CA VAL A 80 29.63 4.55 3.91
C VAL A 80 29.22 3.87 2.58
N PRO A 81 28.00 4.13 2.06
CA PRO A 81 27.55 3.57 0.80
C PRO A 81 28.44 3.98 -0.38
N ILE A 82 28.68 3.04 -1.29
CA ILE A 82 29.44 3.21 -2.52
C ILE A 82 28.48 3.00 -3.70
N HIS A 83 28.49 3.93 -4.66
CA HIS A 83 27.63 3.87 -5.85
C HIS A 83 27.94 2.61 -6.68
N ALA A 84 26.91 1.85 -7.08
CA ALA A 84 27.08 0.57 -7.76
C ALA A 84 27.45 0.68 -9.27
N GLY A 85 27.56 1.91 -9.78
CA GLY A 85 27.99 2.19 -11.14
C GLY A 85 26.91 1.94 -12.21
N SER A 86 27.19 2.35 -13.44
CA SER A 86 26.23 2.34 -14.56
C SER A 86 25.88 0.96 -15.11
N LEU A 87 26.48 -0.11 -14.58
CA LEU A 87 26.10 -1.48 -14.94
C LEU A 87 24.77 -1.86 -14.29
N LEU A 88 24.59 -1.50 -13.02
CA LEU A 88 23.40 -1.78 -12.21
C LEU A 88 22.47 -0.58 -12.12
N ASN A 89 22.93 0.61 -12.50
CA ASN A 89 22.15 1.84 -12.46
C ASN A 89 21.88 2.40 -13.85
N SER A 90 20.66 2.91 -14.03
CA SER A 90 20.21 3.64 -15.21
C SER A 90 19.36 4.83 -14.76
N ASN A 91 19.02 5.77 -15.64
CA ASN A 91 18.20 6.92 -15.22
C ASN A 91 16.81 6.48 -14.70
N GLY A 92 16.45 6.91 -13.48
CA GLY A 92 15.21 6.53 -12.81
C GLY A 92 15.44 5.62 -11.61
N TYR A 93 14.39 4.97 -11.11
CA TYR A 93 14.49 4.12 -9.92
C TYR A 93 15.19 2.78 -10.21
N ASN A 94 16.22 2.48 -9.44
CA ASN A 94 16.98 1.22 -9.45
C ASN A 94 17.06 0.65 -8.04
N ALA A 95 16.67 -0.60 -7.88
CA ALA A 95 16.65 -1.27 -6.59
C ALA A 95 16.96 -2.77 -6.71
N VAL A 96 17.44 -3.36 -5.62
CA VAL A 96 17.60 -4.81 -5.50
C VAL A 96 16.31 -5.42 -4.95
N ALA A 97 15.73 -6.40 -5.64
CA ALA A 97 14.57 -7.17 -5.19
C ALA A 97 14.95 -8.38 -4.32
N GLY A 98 16.19 -8.87 -4.45
CA GLY A 98 16.66 -10.05 -3.72
C GLY A 98 17.75 -10.80 -4.48
N PHE A 99 18.12 -11.96 -3.93
CA PHE A 99 19.18 -12.81 -4.47
C PHE A 99 18.72 -14.26 -4.58
N SER A 100 19.36 -15.04 -5.43
CA SER A 100 19.32 -16.50 -5.30
C SER A 100 19.94 -16.94 -3.97
N ALA A 101 19.54 -18.10 -3.44
CA ALA A 101 20.11 -18.66 -2.21
C ALA A 101 21.64 -18.81 -2.26
N THR A 102 22.20 -19.07 -3.44
CA THR A 102 23.64 -19.18 -3.71
C THR A 102 24.36 -17.84 -3.86
N GLY A 103 23.62 -16.73 -3.98
CA GLY A 103 24.19 -15.39 -4.19
C GLY A 103 24.85 -15.17 -5.56
N ASP A 104 24.62 -16.08 -6.51
CA ASP A 104 25.11 -15.99 -7.88
C ASP A 104 24.15 -15.25 -8.82
N GLN A 105 22.93 -14.94 -8.37
CA GLN A 105 21.96 -14.13 -9.11
C GLN A 105 21.44 -12.99 -8.24
N MET A 106 21.44 -11.78 -8.77
CA MET A 106 20.86 -10.57 -8.18
C MET A 106 19.65 -10.16 -9.00
N PHE A 107 18.50 -9.98 -8.36
CA PHE A 107 17.27 -9.58 -9.01
C PHE A 107 17.03 -8.09 -8.77
N LEU A 108 16.63 -7.41 -9.83
CA LEU A 108 16.69 -5.95 -9.94
C LEU A 108 15.33 -5.39 -10.34
N LEU A 109 15.02 -4.23 -9.79
CA LEU A 109 13.85 -3.42 -10.07
C LEU A 109 14.31 -2.18 -10.85
N SER A 110 14.26 -2.25 -12.17
CA SER A 110 14.60 -1.15 -13.08
C SER A 110 14.30 -1.50 -14.54
N HIS A 111 14.18 -0.48 -15.38
CA HIS A 111 14.00 -0.61 -16.82
C HIS A 111 15.33 -0.44 -17.56
N TYR A 112 16.12 -1.52 -17.66
CA TYR A 112 17.36 -1.49 -18.47
C TYR A 112 17.07 -1.61 -19.96
N TYR A 113 17.53 -0.65 -20.76
CA TYR A 113 17.42 -0.68 -22.22
C TYR A 113 18.64 -0.04 -22.86
N ASP A 114 18.93 -0.41 -24.11
CA ASP A 114 20.00 0.22 -24.87
C ASP A 114 19.59 1.64 -25.28
N PRO A 115 20.50 2.64 -25.19
CA PRO A 115 20.21 4.01 -25.62
C PRO A 115 19.62 4.06 -27.04
N GLY A 116 18.50 4.76 -27.19
CA GLY A 116 17.76 4.87 -28.47
C GLY A 116 16.75 3.74 -28.73
N SER A 117 16.67 2.73 -27.87
CA SER A 117 15.62 1.71 -27.92
C SER A 117 14.38 2.13 -27.15
N ILE A 118 13.19 1.76 -27.64
CA ILE A 118 11.94 1.93 -26.88
C ILE A 118 11.98 0.98 -25.68
N PRO A 119 11.77 1.44 -24.43
CA PRO A 119 11.72 0.57 -23.26
C PRO A 119 10.58 -0.45 -23.43
N ARG A 120 10.93 -1.73 -23.58
CA ARG A 120 9.97 -2.85 -23.60
C ARG A 120 10.11 -3.77 -22.39
N THR A 121 10.88 -3.33 -21.40
CA THR A 121 11.15 -4.10 -20.19
C THR A 121 10.06 -3.88 -19.17
N GLN A 122 9.86 -4.87 -18.31
CA GLN A 122 8.79 -4.85 -17.30
C GLN A 122 9.24 -4.25 -15.97
N GLY A 123 10.45 -3.69 -15.92
CA GLY A 123 11.01 -3.16 -14.68
C GLY A 123 11.57 -4.23 -13.76
N ILE A 124 11.68 -5.49 -14.21
CA ILE A 124 12.19 -6.61 -13.41
C ILE A 124 13.27 -7.31 -14.23
N SER A 125 14.46 -7.44 -13.66
CA SER A 125 15.62 -8.01 -14.35
C SER A 125 16.45 -8.90 -13.42
N VAL A 126 17.37 -9.65 -13.99
CA VAL A 126 18.35 -10.46 -13.26
C VAL A 126 19.75 -10.17 -13.78
N SER A 127 20.70 -10.04 -12.87
CA SER A 127 22.12 -10.06 -13.16
C SER A 127 22.76 -11.30 -12.54
N VAL A 128 23.72 -11.90 -13.25
CA VAL A 128 24.41 -13.13 -12.85
C VAL A 128 25.85 -12.81 -12.50
N LYS A 129 26.34 -13.36 -11.39
CA LYS A 129 27.72 -13.18 -10.94
C LYS A 129 28.69 -13.84 -11.92
N ARG A 130 29.71 -13.10 -12.36
CA ARG A 130 30.78 -13.54 -13.27
C ARG A 130 32.13 -13.12 -12.69
N GLY A 131 32.84 -14.07 -12.08
CA GLY A 131 34.06 -13.75 -11.32
C GLY A 131 33.74 -12.83 -10.13
N ASP A 132 34.44 -11.71 -10.06
CA ASP A 132 34.25 -10.70 -9.01
C ASP A 132 33.16 -9.66 -9.32
N GLY A 133 32.50 -9.76 -10.49
CA GLY A 133 31.53 -8.77 -10.96
C GLY A 133 30.15 -9.35 -11.29
N TRP A 134 29.22 -8.45 -11.63
CA TRP A 134 27.88 -8.76 -12.10
C TRP A 134 27.82 -8.72 -13.64
N SER A 135 26.90 -9.45 -14.27
CA SER A 135 26.62 -9.31 -15.70
C SER A 135 25.74 -8.09 -15.98
N LYS A 136 25.60 -7.72 -17.26
CA LYS A 136 24.53 -6.80 -17.67
C LYS A 136 23.17 -7.40 -17.23
N PRO A 137 22.26 -6.61 -16.66
CA PRO A 137 20.92 -7.07 -16.32
C PRO A 137 20.13 -7.56 -17.53
N GLU A 138 19.48 -8.71 -17.39
CA GLU A 138 18.60 -9.32 -18.39
C GLU A 138 17.15 -9.27 -17.90
N ASN A 139 16.23 -8.83 -18.75
CA ASN A 139 14.82 -8.66 -18.39
C ASN A 139 14.15 -10.00 -18.06
N ILE A 140 13.42 -10.04 -16.96
CA ILE A 140 12.51 -11.13 -16.61
C ILE A 140 11.14 -10.86 -17.23
N SER A 141 10.57 -11.87 -17.88
CA SER A 141 9.22 -11.77 -18.45
C SER A 141 8.19 -12.41 -17.52
N ILE A 142 7.24 -11.59 -17.07
CA ILE A 142 6.02 -11.99 -16.39
C ILE A 142 4.85 -11.75 -17.36
N PRO A 143 4.12 -12.79 -17.78
CA PRO A 143 3.07 -12.64 -18.78
C PRO A 143 1.96 -11.70 -18.28
N TYR A 144 1.51 -10.79 -19.14
CA TYR A 144 0.46 -9.78 -18.88
C TYR A 144 0.79 -8.75 -17.80
N PHE A 145 2.01 -8.71 -17.29
CA PHE A 145 2.41 -7.70 -16.31
C PHE A 145 2.73 -6.38 -16.99
N GLN A 146 2.06 -5.33 -16.52
CA GLN A 146 2.35 -3.93 -16.80
C GLN A 146 2.03 -3.12 -15.55
N ASN A 147 3.04 -2.47 -14.97
CA ASN A 147 2.86 -1.54 -13.87
C ASN A 147 2.55 -0.15 -14.43
N LYS A 148 1.50 0.50 -13.92
CA LYS A 148 1.12 1.87 -14.26
C LYS A 148 1.55 2.87 -13.20
N SER A 149 1.87 2.39 -12.00
CA SER A 149 2.36 3.24 -10.92
C SER A 149 3.82 3.62 -11.19
N SER A 150 4.19 4.81 -10.72
CA SER A 150 5.58 5.24 -10.60
C SER A 150 6.35 4.50 -9.50
N SER A 151 5.65 3.84 -8.59
CA SER A 151 6.22 3.02 -7.53
C SER A 151 6.63 1.66 -8.08
N LEU A 152 7.88 1.28 -7.87
CA LEU A 152 8.41 -0.04 -8.22
C LEU A 152 9.00 -0.69 -6.98
N GLY A 153 8.34 -1.71 -6.44
CA GLY A 153 8.76 -2.37 -5.21
C GLY A 153 8.42 -3.86 -5.24
N GLY A 154 9.34 -4.69 -4.73
CA GLY A 154 9.13 -6.12 -4.67
C GLY A 154 10.20 -6.87 -3.90
N TYR A 155 9.97 -8.16 -3.77
CA TYR A 155 10.83 -9.10 -3.07
C TYR A 155 10.75 -10.48 -3.74
N LEU A 156 11.92 -11.04 -4.04
CA LEU A 156 12.06 -12.39 -4.56
C LEU A 156 12.49 -13.34 -3.44
N LEU A 157 11.79 -14.47 -3.29
CA LEU A 157 12.26 -15.54 -2.42
C LEU A 157 13.61 -16.10 -2.91
N PRO A 158 14.54 -16.45 -2.00
CA PRO A 158 15.85 -16.98 -2.39
C PRO A 158 15.82 -18.28 -3.23
N ASP A 159 14.77 -19.09 -3.05
CA ASP A 159 14.52 -20.29 -3.85
C ASP A 159 13.87 -20.00 -5.22
N GLN A 160 13.58 -18.73 -5.48
CA GLN A 160 12.95 -18.19 -6.69
C GLN A 160 11.55 -18.74 -6.98
N SER A 161 10.90 -19.35 -5.99
CA SER A 161 9.56 -19.93 -6.15
C SER A 161 8.48 -18.87 -6.32
N ALA A 162 8.66 -17.70 -5.69
CA ALA A 162 7.72 -16.59 -5.76
C ALA A 162 8.43 -15.24 -5.79
N PHE A 163 7.83 -14.33 -6.57
CA PHE A 163 8.14 -12.91 -6.58
C PHE A 163 6.88 -12.14 -6.14
N VAL A 164 6.95 -11.44 -5.01
CA VAL A 164 5.88 -10.56 -4.52
C VAL A 164 6.24 -9.10 -4.81
N TYR A 165 5.28 -8.30 -5.24
CA TYR A 165 5.53 -6.92 -5.64
C TYR A 165 4.28 -6.06 -5.52
N ALA A 166 4.50 -4.77 -5.30
CA ALA A 166 3.46 -3.76 -5.33
C ALA A 166 3.35 -3.19 -6.74
N ALA A 167 2.14 -3.05 -7.27
CA ALA A 167 1.91 -2.49 -8.59
C ALA A 167 0.50 -1.90 -8.73
N GLU A 168 0.37 -0.91 -9.61
CA GLU A 168 -0.92 -0.55 -10.19
C GLU A 168 -1.07 -1.30 -11.52
N THR A 169 -1.83 -2.39 -11.51
CA THR A 169 -2.09 -3.20 -12.70
C THR A 169 -3.53 -3.70 -12.79
N TYR A 170 -3.84 -4.57 -13.76
CA TYR A 170 -5.18 -5.14 -13.90
C TYR A 170 -5.64 -5.83 -12.61
N GLY A 171 -6.82 -5.46 -12.13
CA GLY A 171 -7.40 -5.99 -10.89
C GLY A 171 -7.02 -5.25 -9.60
N THR A 172 -6.28 -4.14 -9.69
CA THR A 172 -5.90 -3.32 -8.53
C THR A 172 -7.12 -2.68 -7.87
N ARG A 173 -7.07 -2.55 -6.54
CA ARG A 173 -8.11 -1.94 -5.71
C ARG A 173 -7.53 -0.68 -5.05
N GLY A 174 -7.75 0.48 -5.66
CA GLY A 174 -7.11 1.71 -5.20
C GLY A 174 -5.93 2.06 -6.08
N VAL A 175 -4.74 2.23 -5.48
CA VAL A 175 -3.56 2.75 -6.18
C VAL A 175 -2.52 1.67 -6.41
N GLU A 176 -1.82 1.17 -5.38
CA GLU A 176 -0.93 0.02 -5.49
C GLU A 176 -1.43 -1.14 -4.63
N ASP A 177 -1.56 -2.29 -5.27
CA ASP A 177 -1.90 -3.55 -4.61
C ASP A 177 -0.68 -4.47 -4.60
N ILE A 178 -0.65 -5.41 -3.66
CA ILE A 178 0.33 -6.50 -3.63
C ILE A 178 -0.15 -7.64 -4.51
N TYR A 179 0.75 -8.08 -5.38
CA TYR A 179 0.62 -9.22 -6.28
C TYR A 179 1.73 -10.24 -6.02
N VAL A 180 1.48 -11.47 -6.48
CA VAL A 180 2.50 -12.52 -6.58
C VAL A 180 2.53 -13.10 -7.99
N SER A 181 3.74 -13.40 -8.46
CA SER A 181 3.99 -14.29 -9.59
C SER A 181 4.80 -15.49 -9.11
N LEU A 182 4.43 -16.69 -9.58
CA LEU A 182 5.07 -17.95 -9.19
C LEU A 182 5.90 -18.50 -10.34
N LYS A 183 7.05 -19.10 -10.02
CA LYS A 183 7.89 -19.75 -11.02
C LYS A 183 7.44 -21.19 -11.21
N GLY A 184 7.02 -21.52 -12.42
CA GLY A 184 6.62 -22.88 -12.81
C GLY A 184 7.81 -23.83 -12.94
N ALA A 185 7.53 -25.13 -13.03
CA ALA A 185 8.54 -26.16 -13.26
C ALA A 185 9.25 -26.02 -14.61
N ASP A 186 8.67 -25.30 -15.56
CA ASP A 186 9.28 -24.94 -16.85
C ASP A 186 10.20 -23.71 -16.76
N GLY A 187 10.38 -23.15 -15.56
CA GLY A 187 11.20 -21.98 -15.28
C GLY A 187 10.53 -20.65 -15.61
N LYS A 188 9.28 -20.65 -16.09
CA LYS A 188 8.55 -19.42 -16.46
C LYS A 188 7.74 -18.87 -15.30
N TRP A 189 7.58 -17.55 -15.27
CA TRP A 189 6.74 -16.87 -14.29
C TRP A 189 5.26 -16.91 -14.69
N SER A 190 4.38 -17.08 -13.70
CA SER A 190 2.94 -16.93 -13.86
C SER A 190 2.54 -15.47 -14.00
N ALA A 191 1.36 -15.22 -14.58
CA ALA A 191 0.75 -13.90 -14.59
C ALA A 191 0.55 -13.34 -13.16
N PRO A 192 0.49 -12.01 -12.98
CA PRO A 192 0.26 -11.41 -11.67
C PRO A 192 -1.03 -11.92 -11.03
N LYS A 193 -0.94 -12.41 -9.79
CA LYS A 193 -2.09 -12.78 -8.96
C LYS A 193 -2.22 -11.80 -7.81
N ASN A 194 -3.33 -11.06 -7.77
CA ASN A 194 -3.65 -10.14 -6.68
C ASN A 194 -3.88 -10.93 -5.37
N LEU A 195 -3.36 -10.44 -4.23
CA LEU A 195 -3.47 -11.13 -2.94
C LEU A 195 -4.84 -10.96 -2.23
N GLY A 196 -5.80 -10.27 -2.86
CA GLY A 196 -7.19 -10.18 -2.43
C GLY A 196 -7.45 -9.13 -1.34
N SER A 197 -8.72 -8.90 -0.99
CA SER A 197 -9.13 -7.82 -0.05
C SER A 197 -8.60 -7.96 1.36
N THR A 198 -8.14 -9.15 1.75
CA THR A 198 -7.57 -9.34 3.08
C THR A 198 -6.27 -8.56 3.21
N ILE A 199 -5.44 -8.57 2.16
CA ILE A 199 -4.16 -7.86 2.09
C ILE A 199 -4.36 -6.46 1.51
N ASN A 200 -4.99 -6.37 0.34
CA ASN A 200 -5.12 -5.13 -0.41
C ASN A 200 -6.38 -4.36 0.00
N THR A 201 -6.22 -3.07 0.26
CA THR A 201 -7.30 -2.17 0.69
C THR A 201 -7.87 -1.41 -0.50
N GLN A 202 -8.35 -0.19 -0.30
CA GLN A 202 -8.70 0.75 -1.38
C GLN A 202 -7.64 1.86 -1.51
N PHE A 203 -6.58 1.77 -0.71
CA PHE A 203 -5.50 2.75 -0.62
C PHE A 203 -4.21 2.14 -1.19
N GLN A 204 -3.08 2.28 -0.52
CA GLN A 204 -1.77 1.82 -0.99
C GLN A 204 -1.22 0.72 -0.10
N GLU A 205 -0.82 -0.39 -0.73
CA GLU A 205 0.01 -1.42 -0.13
C GLU A 205 1.35 -1.50 -0.87
N LEU A 206 2.43 -1.24 -0.13
CA LEU A 206 3.77 -1.04 -0.67
C LEU A 206 4.81 -1.98 -0.04
N SER A 207 5.95 -2.04 -0.72
CA SER A 207 7.20 -2.65 -0.24
C SER A 207 7.05 -4.06 0.36
N PRO A 208 6.37 -5.00 -0.31
CA PRO A 208 6.16 -6.33 0.23
C PRO A 208 7.48 -7.08 0.40
N SER A 209 7.53 -7.95 1.40
CA SER A 209 8.60 -8.92 1.64
C SER A 209 8.04 -10.19 2.26
N LEU A 210 8.81 -11.27 2.21
CA LEU A 210 8.42 -12.55 2.79
C LEU A 210 9.45 -13.02 3.81
N SER A 211 9.00 -13.75 4.82
CA SER A 211 9.87 -14.58 5.66
C SER A 211 10.60 -15.63 4.80
N ALA A 212 11.70 -16.16 5.33
CA ALA A 212 12.54 -17.13 4.62
C ALA A 212 11.78 -18.41 4.18
N ASP A 213 10.73 -18.80 4.91
CA ASP A 213 9.86 -19.94 4.57
C ASP A 213 8.70 -19.57 3.63
N GLY A 214 8.59 -18.29 3.24
CA GLY A 214 7.55 -17.76 2.36
C GLY A 214 6.15 -17.75 2.95
N LYS A 215 5.99 -17.94 4.28
CA LYS A 215 4.66 -18.02 4.93
C LYS A 215 4.20 -16.71 5.54
N THR A 216 5.10 -15.85 5.98
CA THR A 216 4.74 -14.53 6.55
C THR A 216 5.04 -13.46 5.52
N LEU A 217 4.01 -12.71 5.13
CA LEU A 217 4.10 -11.50 4.33
C LEU A 217 4.27 -10.31 5.26
N TYR A 218 5.27 -9.49 4.99
CA TYR A 218 5.41 -8.16 5.57
C TYR A 218 5.16 -7.13 4.48
N PHE A 219 4.46 -6.04 4.81
CA PHE A 219 4.17 -4.98 3.86
C PHE A 219 3.81 -3.69 4.57
N SER A 220 3.89 -2.57 3.86
CA SER A 220 3.51 -1.26 4.38
C SER A 220 2.15 -0.85 3.83
N SER A 221 1.29 -0.26 4.65
CA SER A 221 -0.04 0.20 4.21
C SER A 221 -0.43 1.52 4.86
N ASN A 222 -1.11 2.37 4.08
CA ASN A 222 -1.79 3.58 4.56
C ASN A 222 -3.32 3.42 4.57
N GLY A 223 -3.83 2.21 4.29
CA GLY A 223 -5.26 1.93 4.26
C GLY A 223 -5.81 1.35 5.57
N ARG A 224 -5.02 1.39 6.65
CA ARG A 224 -5.24 0.65 7.89
C ARG A 224 -4.83 1.51 9.07
N LYS A 225 -5.58 1.37 10.17
CA LYS A 225 -5.25 2.05 11.43
C LYS A 225 -3.82 1.71 11.88
N GLY A 226 -3.03 2.73 12.14
CA GLY A 226 -1.64 2.60 12.55
C GLY A 226 -1.13 3.81 13.33
N TYR A 227 0.16 4.08 13.22
CA TYR A 227 0.89 5.12 13.94
C TYR A 227 1.21 6.33 13.05
N GLY A 228 1.31 6.14 11.73
CA GLY A 228 1.83 7.16 10.83
C GLY A 228 1.25 7.07 9.41
N SER A 229 2.01 7.61 8.46
CA SER A 229 1.61 7.68 7.05
C SER A 229 1.62 6.32 6.35
N PHE A 230 2.59 5.48 6.70
CA PHE A 230 2.67 4.10 6.25
C PHE A 230 3.19 3.26 7.42
N ASP A 231 2.41 2.26 7.78
CA ASP A 231 2.76 1.33 8.85
C ASP A 231 3.12 -0.03 8.28
N ILE A 232 4.08 -0.70 8.91
CA ILE A 232 4.42 -2.10 8.63
C ILE A 232 3.37 -3.01 9.28
N PHE A 233 2.82 -3.90 8.46
CA PHE A 233 1.93 -4.98 8.86
C PHE A 233 2.56 -6.33 8.51
N SER A 234 2.16 -7.37 9.26
CA SER A 234 2.42 -8.76 8.92
C SER A 234 1.12 -9.54 8.68
N SER A 235 1.17 -10.54 7.81
CA SER A 235 0.08 -11.49 7.60
C SER A 235 0.63 -12.88 7.28
N VAL A 236 -0.04 -13.92 7.77
CA VAL A 236 0.39 -15.31 7.63
C VAL A 236 -0.45 -16.01 6.57
N ARG A 237 0.21 -16.69 5.63
CA ARG A 237 -0.44 -17.55 4.65
C ARG A 237 -0.97 -18.80 5.34
N LEU A 238 -2.29 -19.00 5.25
CA LEU A 238 -3.01 -19.99 6.05
C LEU A 238 -3.05 -21.39 5.41
N ASP A 239 -2.71 -21.48 4.13
CA ASP A 239 -2.61 -22.73 3.39
C ASP A 239 -1.54 -22.62 2.27
N ASP A 240 -1.44 -23.64 1.42
CA ASP A 240 -0.49 -23.65 0.30
C ASP A 240 -0.93 -22.75 -0.86
N THR A 241 -2.11 -22.11 -0.75
CA THR A 241 -2.59 -21.16 -1.75
C THR A 241 -2.17 -19.75 -1.41
N TRP A 242 -1.93 -18.95 -2.44
CA TRP A 242 -1.66 -17.51 -2.31
C TRP A 242 -2.93 -16.65 -2.14
N ALA A 243 -4.08 -17.27 -1.88
CA ALA A 243 -5.37 -16.59 -1.77
C ALA A 243 -5.91 -16.49 -0.33
N ASN A 244 -5.30 -17.20 0.62
CA ASN A 244 -5.82 -17.30 1.97
C ASN A 244 -4.77 -16.82 2.98
N TRP A 245 -5.01 -15.61 3.48
CA TRP A 245 -4.12 -14.88 4.38
C TRP A 245 -4.84 -14.57 5.69
N SER A 246 -4.11 -14.53 6.80
CA SER A 246 -4.64 -14.03 8.06
C SER A 246 -4.98 -12.54 7.95
N ALA A 247 -5.84 -12.05 8.83
CA ALA A 247 -6.01 -10.60 8.99
C ALA A 247 -4.63 -9.96 9.28
N PRO A 248 -4.27 -8.87 8.58
CA PRO A 248 -2.99 -8.20 8.84
C PRO A 248 -2.91 -7.64 10.26
N VAL A 249 -1.75 -7.81 10.87
CA VAL A 249 -1.41 -7.35 12.22
C VAL A 249 -0.40 -6.22 12.10
N ASN A 250 -0.71 -5.06 12.67
CA ASN A 250 0.24 -3.95 12.75
C ASN A 250 1.42 -4.37 13.64
N MET A 251 2.65 -4.16 13.17
CA MET A 251 3.88 -4.61 13.86
C MET A 251 4.20 -3.81 15.14
N GLY A 252 3.41 -2.80 15.47
CA GLY A 252 3.48 -2.04 16.72
C GLY A 252 4.56 -0.97 16.72
N ALA A 253 4.60 -0.21 17.82
CA ALA A 253 5.43 0.99 17.97
C ALA A 253 6.96 0.73 18.00
N ASN A 254 7.38 -0.54 17.96
CA ASN A 254 8.79 -0.91 17.86
C ASN A 254 9.33 -0.69 16.45
N PHE A 255 8.46 -0.88 15.46
CA PHE A 255 8.78 -0.73 14.06
C PHE A 255 8.15 0.54 13.50
N ASN A 256 6.90 0.80 13.88
CA ASN A 256 6.09 1.88 13.32
C ASN A 256 6.20 3.16 14.13
N SER A 257 6.16 4.28 13.42
CA SER A 257 6.27 5.63 13.96
C SER A 257 5.22 6.54 13.36
N GLU A 258 5.28 7.83 13.67
CA GLU A 258 4.50 8.86 12.98
C GLU A 258 4.87 9.00 11.49
N GLY A 259 6.02 8.50 11.05
CA GLY A 259 6.54 8.64 9.68
C GLY A 259 6.00 7.63 8.68
N ARG A 260 6.83 7.30 7.68
CA ARG A 260 6.60 6.26 6.68
C ARG A 260 7.58 5.12 6.92
N GLU A 261 7.08 3.98 7.34
CA GLU A 261 7.89 2.77 7.43
C GLU A 261 7.71 1.91 6.18
N LEU A 262 8.79 1.69 5.46
CA LEU A 262 8.81 1.02 4.17
C LEU A 262 9.91 -0.05 4.10
N PHE A 263 9.81 -0.94 3.11
CA PHE A 263 10.87 -1.90 2.76
C PHE A 263 11.35 -2.79 3.92
N PHE A 264 10.44 -3.22 4.78
CA PHE A 264 10.76 -4.12 5.88
C PHE A 264 11.32 -5.45 5.36
N ARG A 265 12.49 -5.85 5.86
CA ARG A 265 13.14 -7.14 5.60
C ARG A 265 13.43 -7.87 6.89
N SER A 266 13.07 -9.14 6.89
CA SER A 266 13.20 -10.02 8.04
C SER A 266 14.42 -10.94 7.90
N TYR A 267 15.32 -10.90 8.89
CA TYR A 267 16.49 -11.77 8.99
C TYR A 267 16.45 -12.55 10.32
N GLU A 268 15.31 -13.18 10.61
CA GLU A 268 14.99 -13.84 11.90
C GLU A 268 16.04 -14.88 12.32
N ASN A 269 16.56 -15.65 11.37
CA ASN A 269 17.62 -16.63 11.63
C ASN A 269 18.92 -15.98 12.13
N ALA A 270 19.13 -14.70 11.82
CA ALA A 270 20.21 -13.86 12.31
C ALA A 270 19.73 -12.86 13.38
N GLY A 271 18.52 -12.97 13.90
CA GLY A 271 18.05 -12.19 15.05
C GLY A 271 17.84 -10.69 14.81
N PHE A 272 17.73 -10.24 13.56
CA PHE A 272 17.51 -8.82 13.27
C PHE A 272 16.54 -8.56 12.10
N PHE A 273 16.12 -7.31 11.99
CA PHE A 273 15.25 -6.79 10.94
C PHE A 273 15.78 -5.44 10.48
N VAL A 274 15.55 -5.10 9.22
CA VAL A 274 15.92 -3.79 8.65
C VAL A 274 14.76 -3.21 7.85
N TYR A 275 14.64 -1.90 7.85
CA TYR A 275 13.55 -1.19 7.16
C TYR A 275 13.94 0.26 6.91
N GLY A 276 13.28 0.90 5.96
CA GLY A 276 13.35 2.35 5.78
C GLY A 276 12.32 3.04 6.69
N SER A 277 12.70 4.15 7.30
CA SER A 277 11.80 4.99 8.10
C SER A 277 12.11 6.46 7.85
N THR A 278 11.07 7.28 7.69
CA THR A 278 11.23 8.73 7.64
C THR A 278 11.20 9.38 9.03
N LYS A 279 11.18 8.57 10.12
CA LYS A 279 11.17 9.09 11.48
C LYS A 279 12.49 9.77 11.83
N ASN A 280 12.39 10.99 12.35
CA ASN A 280 13.52 11.88 12.68
C ASN A 280 14.37 12.27 11.46
N SER A 281 13.86 12.04 10.27
CA SER A 281 14.50 12.42 9.02
C SER A 281 13.79 13.65 8.45
N ASP A 282 14.50 14.51 7.71
CA ASP A 282 13.94 15.76 7.16
C ASP A 282 13.07 15.55 5.93
N GLY A 283 12.21 14.53 5.96
CA GLY A 283 11.38 14.09 4.84
C GLY A 283 12.08 13.10 3.90
N TYR A 284 13.25 12.59 4.26
CA TYR A 284 13.95 11.52 3.57
C TYR A 284 13.90 10.23 4.40
N GLY A 285 14.14 9.07 3.80
CA GLY A 285 14.21 7.79 4.50
C GLY A 285 15.61 7.53 5.07
N ASP A 286 15.65 7.03 6.30
CA ASP A 286 16.82 6.39 6.89
C ASP A 286 16.62 4.87 6.93
N ILE A 287 17.70 4.11 6.78
CA ILE A 287 17.73 2.69 7.12
C ILE A 287 17.82 2.54 8.65
N LYS A 288 16.85 1.83 9.22
CA LYS A 288 16.81 1.42 10.62
C LYS A 288 17.07 -0.08 10.73
N ILE A 289 17.68 -0.47 11.85
CA ILE A 289 17.85 -1.86 12.27
C ILE A 289 17.16 -2.09 13.60
N PHE A 290 16.49 -3.22 13.74
CA PHE A 290 15.96 -3.71 15.01
C PHE A 290 16.58 -5.07 15.34
N LEU A 291 17.09 -5.22 16.57
CA LEU A 291 17.67 -6.45 17.09
C LEU A 291 16.67 -7.12 18.03
N ALA A 292 16.37 -8.39 17.81
CA ALA A 292 15.29 -9.10 18.53
C ALA A 292 15.53 -9.21 20.05
N ASP A 293 16.79 -9.17 20.49
CA ASP A 293 17.19 -9.39 21.88
C ASP A 293 17.55 -8.10 22.65
N GLU A 294 17.58 -6.92 22.00
CA GLU A 294 17.89 -5.66 22.69
C GLU A 294 16.61 -4.92 23.14
N PRO A 295 16.55 -4.42 24.40
CA PRO A 295 15.47 -3.52 24.81
C PRO A 295 15.55 -2.22 24.00
N LEU A 296 14.40 -1.73 23.53
CA LEU A 296 14.29 -0.44 22.85
C LEU A 296 15.05 0.65 23.60
N ARG A 297 16.06 1.23 22.96
CA ARG A 297 16.68 2.46 23.43
C ARG A 297 15.60 3.55 23.36
N LYS A 298 15.08 3.99 24.51
CA LYS A 298 14.43 5.31 24.59
C LYS A 298 15.51 6.33 24.29
N ASP A 299 15.36 7.05 23.17
CA ASP A 299 16.21 8.13 22.67
C ASP A 299 17.54 8.30 23.42
N SER A 300 18.60 7.70 22.88
CA SER A 300 19.93 7.91 23.42
C SER A 300 20.42 9.30 23.06
N THR A 301 20.30 10.18 24.05
CA THR A 301 21.18 11.33 24.27
C THR A 301 22.61 11.03 23.84
N LEU A 302 23.14 11.89 22.98
CA LEU A 302 24.54 11.95 22.53
C LEU A 302 25.49 11.88 23.74
N VAL A 303 26.17 10.74 23.92
CA VAL A 303 27.24 10.62 24.92
C VAL A 303 28.56 10.97 24.25
N THR A 304 29.06 12.14 24.62
CA THR A 304 30.43 12.59 24.36
C THR A 304 31.40 11.90 25.31
N THR A 305 32.28 11.03 24.82
CA THR A 305 33.58 10.82 25.48
C THR A 305 34.69 10.54 24.47
N ASN A 306 35.49 11.59 24.26
CA ASN A 306 36.91 11.64 23.97
C ASN A 306 37.66 10.30 23.90
N ASN A 307 38.13 9.96 22.69
CA ASN A 307 39.53 9.66 22.40
C ASN A 307 39.73 9.61 20.86
N ASN A 308 40.45 10.60 20.31
CA ASN A 308 40.85 10.63 18.90
C ASN A 308 41.82 9.48 18.57
N PRO A 309 41.82 8.99 17.31
CA PRO A 309 42.80 9.55 16.37
C PRO A 309 42.24 10.00 15.01
N ASP A 310 42.66 11.20 14.64
CA ASP A 310 42.95 11.72 13.30
C ASP A 310 42.03 11.33 12.13
N THR A 311 40.95 12.09 11.90
CA THR A 311 40.71 12.75 10.60
C THR A 311 39.79 13.97 10.84
N ILE A 312 40.20 15.14 10.34
CA ILE A 312 39.48 16.42 10.51
C ILE A 312 38.15 16.36 9.75
N VAL A 313 37.03 16.27 10.47
CA VAL A 313 35.70 16.59 9.91
C VAL A 313 35.33 18.00 10.36
N ARG A 314 35.35 18.94 9.42
CA ARG A 314 34.64 20.21 9.60
C ARG A 314 33.16 19.90 9.67
N ILE A 315 32.57 20.08 10.85
CA ILE A 315 31.11 20.13 10.99
C ILE A 315 30.67 21.44 10.34
N VAL A 316 30.04 21.34 9.17
CA VAL A 316 29.20 22.42 8.65
C VAL A 316 27.85 22.24 9.32
N GLU A 317 27.59 23.01 10.37
CA GLU A 317 26.22 23.17 10.87
C GLU A 317 25.42 23.91 9.79
N ILE A 318 24.46 23.20 9.19
CA ILE A 318 23.42 23.82 8.37
C ILE A 318 22.25 24.10 9.32
N PRO A 319 21.86 25.36 9.53
CA PRO A 319 20.65 25.66 10.28
C PRO A 319 19.45 25.13 9.47
N ARG A 320 18.72 24.16 10.02
CA ARG A 320 17.45 23.67 9.44
C ARG A 320 16.30 24.45 10.07
N GLU A 321 15.52 25.13 9.23
CA GLU A 321 14.34 25.91 9.61
C GLU A 321 13.31 25.03 10.36
N PRO A 322 12.61 25.56 11.37
CA PRO A 322 11.65 24.79 12.16
C PRO A 322 10.44 24.32 11.33
N LEU A 323 9.94 23.13 11.66
CA LEU A 323 8.76 22.46 11.08
C LEU A 323 7.53 23.40 11.08
N ALA A 324 7.12 23.86 9.92
CA ALA A 324 5.85 24.57 9.73
C ALA A 324 4.68 23.57 9.69
N ASP A 325 3.48 24.00 10.13
CA ASP A 325 2.21 23.28 9.98
C ASP A 325 2.04 22.82 8.51
N LYS A 326 2.25 21.53 8.24
CA LYS A 326 2.19 21.00 6.87
C LYS A 326 0.74 20.80 6.45
N ASN A 327 0.40 21.43 5.33
CA ASN A 327 -0.90 21.33 4.69
C ASN A 327 -0.75 20.72 3.29
N ILE A 328 -1.75 19.95 2.86
CA ILE A 328 -1.84 19.41 1.51
C ILE A 328 -2.89 20.18 0.68
N ARG A 329 -2.59 20.43 -0.60
CA ARG A 329 -3.54 21.01 -1.57
C ARG A 329 -4.34 19.91 -2.27
N ILE A 330 -5.61 19.73 -1.91
CA ILE A 330 -6.50 18.80 -2.60
C ILE A 330 -7.23 19.54 -3.72
N TYR A 331 -7.26 19.00 -4.93
CA TYR A 331 -7.97 19.60 -6.06
C TYR A 331 -8.69 18.55 -6.92
N GLY A 332 -9.57 18.98 -7.81
CA GLY A 332 -10.22 18.06 -8.75
C GLY A 332 -11.54 18.61 -9.27
N LYS A 333 -12.41 17.74 -9.79
CA LYS A 333 -13.68 18.10 -10.44
C LYS A 333 -14.83 17.25 -9.95
N VAL A 334 -16.04 17.82 -10.04
CA VAL A 334 -17.29 17.10 -9.81
C VAL A 334 -18.05 17.02 -11.13
N SER A 335 -18.53 15.83 -11.49
CA SER A 335 -19.20 15.58 -12.76
C SER A 335 -20.52 14.82 -12.60
N ASP A 336 -21.43 15.00 -13.55
CA ASP A 336 -22.62 14.17 -13.70
C ASP A 336 -22.20 12.75 -14.11
N ALA A 337 -22.64 11.74 -13.34
CA ALA A 337 -22.23 10.36 -13.55
C ALA A 337 -22.75 9.74 -14.87
N LYS A 338 -23.77 10.33 -15.49
CA LYS A 338 -24.39 9.88 -16.74
C LYS A 338 -23.83 10.61 -17.96
N THR A 339 -23.68 11.93 -17.90
CA THR A 339 -23.22 12.74 -19.05
C THR A 339 -21.71 12.99 -19.04
N GLY A 340 -21.08 12.94 -17.87
CA GLY A 340 -19.67 13.31 -17.68
C GLY A 340 -19.42 14.82 -17.64
N GLU A 341 -20.46 15.64 -17.77
CA GLU A 341 -20.35 17.10 -17.71
C GLU A 341 -19.94 17.56 -16.31
N ILE A 342 -19.13 18.62 -16.23
CA ILE A 342 -18.73 19.22 -14.95
C ILE A 342 -19.94 19.96 -14.36
N ILE A 343 -20.17 19.77 -13.06
CA ILE A 343 -21.34 20.33 -12.36
C ILE A 343 -20.92 21.18 -11.17
N GLU A 344 -21.78 22.13 -10.81
CA GLU A 344 -21.59 22.92 -9.60
C GLU A 344 -21.89 22.10 -8.34
N ALA A 345 -20.93 22.04 -7.41
CA ALA A 345 -21.07 21.30 -6.16
C ALA A 345 -20.39 22.01 -4.98
N THR A 346 -20.89 21.76 -3.77
CA THR A 346 -20.20 22.11 -2.51
C THR A 346 -19.58 20.85 -1.90
N ILE A 347 -18.33 20.95 -1.45
CA ILE A 347 -17.57 19.87 -0.83
C ILE A 347 -17.19 20.30 0.60
N TYR A 348 -17.42 19.42 1.57
CA TYR A 348 -17.09 19.63 2.97
C TYR A 348 -16.07 18.57 3.42
N PHE A 349 -14.91 19.02 3.90
CA PHE A 349 -13.89 18.19 4.53
C PHE A 349 -14.01 18.36 6.03
N ALA A 350 -14.38 17.32 6.78
CA ALA A 350 -14.57 17.38 8.22
C ALA A 350 -13.61 16.42 8.94
N ALA A 351 -12.76 16.94 9.83
CA ALA A 351 -11.80 16.17 10.62
C ALA A 351 -12.16 16.15 12.14
N PRO A 352 -11.98 15.02 12.85
CA PRO A 352 -12.27 14.92 14.28
C PRO A 352 -11.29 15.66 15.20
N SER A 353 -10.03 15.77 14.78
CA SER A 353 -8.88 16.18 15.61
C SER A 353 -8.93 17.63 16.07
N ASP A 354 -9.67 18.51 15.38
CA ASP A 354 -9.77 19.93 15.76
C ASP A 354 -11.14 20.56 15.46
N ASN A 355 -12.18 19.74 15.28
CA ASN A 355 -13.52 20.21 14.88
C ASN A 355 -13.51 21.08 13.60
N GLN A 356 -12.44 20.94 12.79
CA GLN A 356 -12.24 21.72 11.59
C GLN A 356 -13.12 21.17 10.47
N SER A 357 -13.86 22.07 9.84
CA SER A 357 -14.58 21.80 8.59
C SER A 357 -14.15 22.81 7.54
N VAL A 358 -13.52 22.35 6.48
CA VAL A 358 -13.15 23.20 5.33
C VAL A 358 -14.14 22.98 4.20
N ARG A 359 -14.61 24.07 3.61
CA ARG A 359 -15.58 24.07 2.51
C ARG A 359 -14.92 24.50 1.20
N ALA A 360 -15.18 23.77 0.12
CA ALA A 360 -14.82 24.15 -1.23
C ALA A 360 -16.04 24.12 -2.17
N THR A 361 -15.96 24.86 -3.28
CA THR A 361 -16.98 24.85 -4.33
C THR A 361 -16.33 24.38 -5.63
N ALA A 362 -16.92 23.39 -6.28
CA ALA A 362 -16.52 22.92 -7.59
C ALA A 362 -17.39 23.62 -8.65
N VAL A 363 -16.87 24.61 -9.38
CA VAL A 363 -17.58 25.25 -10.52
C VAL A 363 -17.01 24.75 -11.85
N MET A 364 -15.69 24.90 -12.02
CA MET A 364 -14.91 24.28 -13.11
C MET A 364 -13.91 23.24 -12.58
N GLY A 365 -14.09 22.88 -11.30
CA GLY A 365 -13.13 22.22 -10.43
C GLY A 365 -13.09 22.90 -9.07
N TYR A 366 -12.46 22.26 -8.10
CA TYR A 366 -12.27 22.78 -6.75
C TYR A 366 -10.80 22.66 -6.34
N THR A 367 -10.41 23.47 -5.36
CA THR A 367 -9.15 23.34 -4.63
C THR A 367 -9.40 23.65 -3.17
N VAL A 368 -8.74 22.94 -2.28
CA VAL A 368 -8.78 23.15 -0.83
C VAL A 368 -7.42 22.82 -0.24
N THR A 369 -7.09 23.47 0.87
CA THR A 369 -5.89 23.17 1.64
C THR A 369 -6.32 22.68 3.00
N VAL A 370 -5.84 21.52 3.40
CA VAL A 370 -6.17 20.89 4.69
C VAL A 370 -4.90 20.35 5.36
N PRO A 371 -4.84 20.25 6.70
CA PRO A 371 -3.75 19.58 7.40
C PRO A 371 -3.46 18.18 6.84
N SER A 372 -2.18 17.86 6.63
CA SER A 372 -1.76 16.58 6.02
C SER A 372 -1.55 15.44 7.04
N THR A 373 -2.15 15.57 8.21
CA THR A 373 -1.98 14.65 9.35
C THR A 373 -3.32 14.17 9.94
N ASP A 374 -4.42 14.32 9.21
CA ASP A 374 -5.78 14.10 9.72
C ASP A 374 -6.62 13.14 8.87
N ASP A 375 -7.60 12.51 9.53
CA ASP A 375 -8.69 11.76 8.93
C ASP A 375 -9.86 12.68 8.55
N TYR A 376 -10.27 12.68 7.27
CA TYR A 376 -11.39 13.49 6.78
C TYR A 376 -12.59 12.64 6.35
N ALA A 377 -13.78 13.07 6.76
CA ALA A 377 -15.03 12.75 6.08
C ALA A 377 -15.32 13.82 5.01
N VAL A 378 -15.34 13.42 3.74
CA VAL A 378 -15.52 14.32 2.59
C VAL A 378 -16.96 14.19 2.08
N LYS A 379 -17.82 15.15 2.38
CA LYS A 379 -19.22 15.18 1.92
C LYS A 379 -19.35 16.05 0.67
N ILE A 380 -19.99 15.54 -0.37
CA ILE A 380 -20.21 16.25 -1.64
C ILE A 380 -21.71 16.44 -1.87
N GLU A 381 -22.13 17.69 -2.11
CA GLU A 381 -23.53 18.08 -2.33
C GLU A 381 -23.68 18.95 -3.58
N ALA A 382 -24.67 18.66 -4.40
CA ALA A 382 -25.04 19.49 -5.56
C ALA A 382 -26.55 19.53 -5.75
N ALA A 383 -27.09 20.68 -6.13
CA ALA A 383 -28.52 20.83 -6.39
C ALA A 383 -28.94 19.96 -7.59
N GLY A 384 -29.98 19.15 -7.41
CA GLY A 384 -30.43 18.21 -8.45
C GLY A 384 -29.63 16.91 -8.52
N TYR A 385 -28.72 16.64 -7.58
CA TYR A 385 -27.94 15.41 -7.49
C TYR A 385 -28.10 14.72 -6.13
N VAL A 386 -27.81 13.41 -6.09
CA VAL A 386 -27.73 12.64 -4.85
C VAL A 386 -26.39 12.91 -4.18
N SER A 387 -26.41 13.35 -2.92
CA SER A 387 -25.20 13.59 -2.13
C SER A 387 -24.42 12.29 -1.85
N THR A 388 -23.09 12.39 -1.77
CA THR A 388 -22.22 11.27 -1.41
C THR A 388 -21.23 11.67 -0.31
N MET A 389 -20.60 10.68 0.31
CA MET A 389 -19.53 10.86 1.28
C MET A 389 -18.39 9.90 0.97
N GLU A 390 -17.16 10.39 1.09
CA GLU A 390 -15.94 9.60 0.99
C GLU A 390 -15.13 9.74 2.29
N LYS A 391 -14.35 8.72 2.60
CA LYS A 391 -13.34 8.80 3.66
C LYS A 391 -12.00 9.06 3.02
N LEU A 392 -11.25 9.98 3.63
CA LEU A 392 -9.95 10.40 3.15
C LEU A 392 -9.01 10.44 4.35
N ASP A 393 -8.14 9.45 4.43
CA ASP A 393 -7.06 9.38 5.42
C ASP A 393 -5.83 10.08 4.81
N ILE A 394 -5.44 11.22 5.36
CA ILE A 394 -4.26 11.96 4.93
C ILE A 394 -3.33 12.02 6.13
N HIS A 395 -2.54 10.97 6.28
CA HIS A 395 -1.28 10.99 6.99
C HIS A 395 -0.17 10.96 5.94
N THR A 396 0.36 12.12 5.54
CA THR A 396 1.48 12.20 4.59
C THR A 396 2.30 13.49 4.79
N TYR A 397 3.62 13.38 4.75
CA TYR A 397 4.56 14.49 5.04
C TYR A 397 5.25 15.07 3.80
N GLU A 398 5.02 14.47 2.62
CA GLU A 398 5.69 14.81 1.35
C GLU A 398 4.70 15.19 0.24
N MET A 399 3.45 14.72 0.33
CA MET A 399 2.45 14.99 -0.70
C MET A 399 1.94 16.42 -0.54
N ASN A 400 2.39 17.30 -1.43
CA ASN A 400 1.96 18.70 -1.45
C ASN A 400 0.61 18.88 -2.15
N GLU A 401 0.22 17.96 -3.04
CA GLU A 401 -1.01 18.03 -3.80
C GLU A 401 -1.67 16.65 -3.99
N LEU A 402 -3.00 16.59 -3.94
CA LEU A 402 -3.80 15.38 -4.17
C LEU A 402 -4.96 15.69 -5.12
N GLU A 403 -5.08 14.94 -6.22
CA GLU A 403 -6.21 15.07 -7.13
C GLU A 403 -7.34 14.09 -6.75
N MET A 404 -8.55 14.59 -6.50
CA MET A 404 -9.74 13.78 -6.24
C MET A 404 -10.91 14.24 -7.13
N ASN A 405 -11.37 13.35 -7.99
CA ASN A 405 -12.49 13.62 -8.91
C ASN A 405 -13.74 12.84 -8.45
N PHE A 406 -14.88 13.52 -8.37
CA PHE A 406 -16.14 12.95 -7.92
C PHE A 406 -17.17 12.87 -9.05
N LYS A 407 -18.03 11.84 -8.98
CA LYS A 407 -19.17 11.65 -9.88
C LYS A 407 -20.44 11.58 -9.06
N LEU A 408 -21.41 12.47 -9.35
CA LEU A 408 -22.69 12.48 -8.67
C LEU A 408 -23.81 11.96 -9.57
N GLN A 409 -24.73 11.23 -8.96
CA GLN A 409 -25.90 10.68 -9.65
C GLN A 409 -27.02 11.74 -9.71
N PRO A 410 -27.55 12.08 -10.89
CA PRO A 410 -28.62 13.07 -11.00
C PRO A 410 -29.92 12.55 -10.37
N VAL A 411 -30.67 13.44 -9.73
CA VAL A 411 -32.01 13.14 -9.21
C VAL A 411 -32.97 13.06 -10.39
N ALA A 412 -33.08 11.87 -10.99
CA ALA A 412 -33.94 11.58 -12.11
C ALA A 412 -34.62 10.22 -11.92
N VAL A 413 -35.83 10.06 -12.48
CA VAL A 413 -36.51 8.75 -12.47
C VAL A 413 -35.64 7.73 -13.21
N GLY A 414 -35.42 6.58 -12.58
CA GLY A 414 -34.57 5.51 -13.08
C GLY A 414 -33.12 5.56 -12.58
N THR A 415 -32.67 6.68 -11.98
CA THR A 415 -31.36 6.74 -11.34
C THR A 415 -31.28 5.71 -10.22
N THR A 416 -30.24 4.88 -10.25
CA THR A 416 -29.95 3.85 -9.25
C THR A 416 -28.66 4.18 -8.52
N VAL A 417 -28.70 4.14 -7.19
CA VAL A 417 -27.58 4.44 -6.31
C VAL A 417 -27.27 3.20 -5.48
N ASN A 418 -26.03 2.73 -5.57
CA ASN A 418 -25.52 1.63 -4.74
C ASN A 418 -25.13 2.17 -3.37
N LEU A 419 -25.61 1.54 -2.29
CA LEU A 419 -25.26 1.89 -0.92
C LEU A 419 -24.08 1.01 -0.48
N LYS A 420 -22.87 1.48 -0.76
CA LYS A 420 -21.62 0.70 -0.70
C LYS A 420 -21.17 0.36 0.72
N ASP A 421 -21.54 1.18 1.69
CA ASP A 421 -21.20 1.08 3.11
C ASP A 421 -22.37 0.55 3.97
N VAL A 422 -23.49 0.18 3.34
CA VAL A 422 -24.59 -0.55 3.99
C VAL A 422 -24.26 -2.04 4.10
N LEU A 423 -23.65 -2.39 5.23
CA LEU A 423 -23.13 -3.69 5.60
C LEU A 423 -24.06 -4.39 6.60
N PHE A 424 -24.09 -5.72 6.51
CA PHE A 424 -24.84 -6.58 7.43
C PHE A 424 -23.93 -7.62 8.07
N GLU A 425 -24.25 -8.03 9.30
CA GLU A 425 -23.64 -9.24 9.88
C GLU A 425 -23.82 -10.44 8.93
N GLN A 426 -22.80 -11.28 8.82
CA GLN A 426 -22.80 -12.42 7.90
C GLN A 426 -23.99 -13.36 8.15
N GLY A 427 -24.74 -13.68 7.09
CA GLY A 427 -25.93 -14.54 7.17
C GLY A 427 -27.12 -13.94 7.93
N LYS A 428 -27.03 -12.70 8.40
CA LYS A 428 -28.04 -12.03 9.22
C LYS A 428 -28.57 -10.74 8.57
N THR A 429 -29.54 -10.14 9.25
CA THR A 429 -30.25 -8.91 8.85
C THR A 429 -29.86 -7.69 9.70
N ASN A 430 -28.94 -7.86 10.66
CA ASN A 430 -28.46 -6.77 11.50
C ASN A 430 -27.52 -5.86 10.69
N LEU A 431 -27.79 -4.55 10.73
CA LEU A 431 -26.89 -3.53 10.18
C LEU A 431 -25.67 -3.38 11.08
N LEU A 432 -24.49 -3.19 10.47
CA LEU A 432 -23.28 -2.88 11.23
C LEU A 432 -23.19 -1.37 11.52
N PRO A 433 -22.53 -0.95 12.62
CA PRO A 433 -22.36 0.47 12.95
C PRO A 433 -21.81 1.36 11.81
N PRO A 434 -20.87 0.91 10.96
CA PRO A 434 -20.38 1.70 9.83
C PRO A 434 -21.43 2.06 8.77
N SER A 435 -22.61 1.44 8.78
CA SER A 435 -23.66 1.66 7.78
C SER A 435 -24.54 2.87 8.04
N TYR A 436 -24.58 3.35 9.28
CA TYR A 436 -25.47 4.45 9.66
C TYR A 436 -25.14 5.78 8.98
N PRO A 437 -23.86 6.20 8.81
CA PRO A 437 -23.52 7.42 8.09
C PRO A 437 -24.06 7.46 6.65
N GLU A 438 -23.92 6.39 5.87
CA GLU A 438 -24.44 6.34 4.50
C GLU A 438 -25.98 6.33 4.48
N LEU A 439 -26.62 5.62 5.43
CA LEU A 439 -28.07 5.66 5.56
C LEU A 439 -28.60 7.04 5.96
N ASP A 440 -27.86 7.79 6.78
CA ASP A 440 -28.20 9.16 7.14
C ASP A 440 -28.10 10.10 5.93
N LEU A 441 -27.21 9.85 4.97
CA LEU A 441 -27.20 10.57 3.68
C LEU A 441 -28.49 10.31 2.89
N VAL A 442 -28.98 9.06 2.87
CA VAL A 442 -30.25 8.72 2.22
C VAL A 442 -31.42 9.44 2.92
N VAL A 443 -31.41 9.52 4.25
CA VAL A 443 -32.40 10.30 5.02
C VAL A 443 -32.36 11.77 4.64
N SER A 444 -31.18 12.40 4.66
CA SER A 444 -31.02 13.80 4.27
C SER A 444 -31.48 14.04 2.84
N PHE A 445 -31.13 13.15 1.91
CA PHE A 445 -31.58 13.22 0.52
C PHE A 445 -33.11 13.19 0.41
N LEU A 446 -33.78 12.23 1.07
CA LEU A 446 -35.24 12.10 1.02
C LEU A 446 -35.97 13.22 1.76
N ALA A 447 -35.37 13.78 2.81
CA ALA A 447 -35.89 14.93 3.54
C ALA A 447 -35.86 16.20 2.67
N SER A 448 -34.73 16.46 2.00
CA SER A 448 -34.56 17.59 1.08
C SER A 448 -35.38 17.45 -0.21
N ASN A 449 -35.80 16.24 -0.57
CA ASN A 449 -36.59 15.95 -1.77
C ASN A 449 -37.96 15.36 -1.41
N PRO A 450 -38.90 16.12 -0.82
CA PRO A 450 -40.11 15.59 -0.17
C PRO A 450 -41.05 14.82 -1.10
N LYS A 451 -40.96 15.05 -2.42
CA LYS A 451 -41.80 14.37 -3.41
C LYS A 451 -41.17 13.09 -3.99
N VAL A 452 -39.87 12.89 -3.82
CA VAL A 452 -39.17 11.72 -4.35
C VAL A 452 -39.66 10.44 -3.68
N LYS A 453 -39.92 9.41 -4.50
CA LYS A 453 -40.18 8.04 -4.05
C LYS A 453 -39.07 7.11 -4.55
N ILE A 454 -38.59 6.23 -3.68
CA ILE A 454 -37.54 5.27 -3.98
C ILE A 454 -38.03 3.82 -3.86
N GLU A 455 -37.38 2.94 -4.60
CA GLU A 455 -37.48 1.49 -4.44
C GLU A 455 -36.12 0.94 -4.02
N LEU A 456 -36.07 0.28 -2.86
CA LEU A 456 -34.90 -0.43 -2.37
C LEU A 456 -34.79 -1.80 -3.04
N ALA A 457 -33.61 -2.16 -3.53
CA ALA A 457 -33.31 -3.48 -4.07
C ALA A 457 -32.20 -4.15 -3.26
N GLY A 458 -32.49 -5.32 -2.70
CA GLY A 458 -31.53 -6.11 -1.93
C GLY A 458 -30.99 -7.26 -2.75
N HIS A 459 -29.68 -7.51 -2.67
CA HIS A 459 -28.99 -8.54 -3.44
C HIS A 459 -28.11 -9.42 -2.54
N THR A 460 -27.86 -10.65 -2.99
CA THR A 460 -26.87 -11.57 -2.39
C THR A 460 -25.91 -12.04 -3.47
N ASP A 461 -24.87 -12.77 -3.07
CA ASP A 461 -24.09 -13.58 -4.01
C ASP A 461 -24.84 -14.87 -4.41
N ASN A 462 -24.16 -15.74 -5.17
CA ASN A 462 -24.68 -17.02 -5.62
C ASN A 462 -24.52 -18.18 -4.61
N ARG A 463 -24.01 -17.95 -3.40
CA ARG A 463 -23.82 -19.01 -2.41
C ARG A 463 -25.10 -19.28 -1.62
N GLY A 464 -25.34 -20.55 -1.29
CA GLY A 464 -26.51 -20.97 -0.53
C GLY A 464 -27.74 -21.25 -1.40
N ILE A 465 -28.89 -21.43 -0.75
CA ILE A 465 -30.13 -21.84 -1.43
C ILE A 465 -30.81 -20.59 -2.03
N PRO A 466 -31.10 -20.54 -3.34
CA PRO A 466 -31.68 -19.36 -3.99
C PRO A 466 -32.94 -18.82 -3.31
N ALA A 467 -33.85 -19.71 -2.87
CA ALA A 467 -35.06 -19.31 -2.15
C ALA A 467 -34.78 -18.66 -0.78
N GLN A 468 -33.72 -19.08 -0.09
CA GLN A 468 -33.29 -18.45 1.17
C GLN A 468 -32.62 -17.10 0.92
N ASN A 469 -31.85 -16.97 -0.15
CA ASN A 469 -31.21 -15.71 -0.55
C ASN A 469 -32.22 -14.62 -0.90
N VAL A 470 -33.34 -14.97 -1.53
CA VAL A 470 -34.45 -14.04 -1.76
C VAL A 470 -35.07 -13.59 -0.42
N LYS A 471 -35.29 -14.50 0.53
CA LYS A 471 -35.78 -14.14 1.87
C LYS A 471 -34.80 -13.25 2.63
N LEU A 472 -33.52 -13.57 2.60
CA LEU A 472 -32.45 -12.80 3.27
C LEU A 472 -32.35 -11.38 2.70
N SER A 473 -32.26 -11.26 1.37
CA SER A 473 -32.22 -9.95 0.72
C SER A 473 -33.48 -9.12 0.96
N GLN A 474 -34.66 -9.74 1.00
CA GLN A 474 -35.90 -9.03 1.37
C GLN A 474 -35.83 -8.52 2.81
N ALA A 475 -35.40 -9.36 3.76
CA ALA A 475 -35.32 -8.95 5.16
C ALA A 475 -34.30 -7.82 5.39
N ARG A 476 -33.21 -7.79 4.62
CA ARG A 476 -32.24 -6.67 4.60
C ARG A 476 -32.86 -5.37 4.08
N VAL A 477 -33.65 -5.44 3.01
CA VAL A 477 -34.42 -4.30 2.49
C VAL A 477 -35.39 -3.75 3.54
N GLU A 478 -36.12 -4.63 4.23
CA GLU A 478 -37.04 -4.19 5.30
C GLU A 478 -36.29 -3.54 6.48
N LYS A 479 -35.07 -4.01 6.80
CA LYS A 479 -34.25 -3.39 7.84
C LYS A 479 -33.82 -1.97 7.48
N VAL A 480 -33.36 -1.77 6.24
CA VAL A 480 -33.00 -0.43 5.72
C VAL A 480 -34.23 0.46 5.69
N LYS A 481 -35.37 -0.03 5.18
CA LYS A 481 -36.63 0.71 5.17
C LYS A 481 -37.06 1.12 6.59
N ALA A 482 -37.00 0.21 7.56
CA ALA A 482 -37.33 0.49 8.94
C ALA A 482 -36.44 1.59 9.53
N TYR A 483 -35.13 1.58 9.22
CA TYR A 483 -34.22 2.65 9.62
C TYR A 483 -34.63 4.01 9.05
N LEU A 484 -34.85 4.10 7.73
CA LEU A 484 -35.26 5.35 7.09
C LEU A 484 -36.59 5.89 7.65
N VAL A 485 -37.55 4.99 7.92
CA VAL A 485 -38.83 5.36 8.54
C VAL A 485 -38.64 5.85 9.97
N SER A 486 -37.75 5.20 10.76
CA SER A 486 -37.45 5.63 12.13
C SER A 486 -36.84 7.03 12.20
N LYS A 487 -36.21 7.48 11.12
CA LYS A 487 -35.64 8.83 10.96
C LYS A 487 -36.63 9.84 10.34
N GLY A 488 -37.92 9.48 10.24
CA GLY A 488 -39.00 10.39 9.84
C GLY A 488 -39.40 10.35 8.37
N ILE A 489 -38.84 9.45 7.54
CA ILE A 489 -39.27 9.31 6.16
C ILE A 489 -40.60 8.56 6.05
N ALA A 490 -41.59 9.16 5.38
CA ALA A 490 -42.91 8.56 5.27
C ALA A 490 -42.87 7.19 4.56
N PRO A 491 -43.43 6.09 5.15
CA PRO A 491 -43.34 4.74 4.60
C PRO A 491 -43.83 4.59 3.15
N ARG A 492 -44.84 5.38 2.76
CA ARG A 492 -45.41 5.41 1.39
C ARG A 492 -44.43 5.89 0.31
N ARG A 493 -43.26 6.42 0.70
CA ARG A 493 -42.20 6.88 -0.20
C ARG A 493 -41.14 5.81 -0.46
N ILE A 494 -41.19 4.69 0.25
CA ILE A 494 -40.18 3.63 0.21
C ILE A 494 -40.86 2.29 -0.09
N SER A 495 -40.69 1.79 -1.32
CA SER A 495 -40.94 0.39 -1.66
C SER A 495 -39.64 -0.40 -1.60
N GLY A 496 -39.72 -1.72 -1.66
CA GLY A 496 -38.50 -2.51 -1.80
C GLY A 496 -38.71 -3.98 -2.08
N LYS A 497 -37.68 -4.61 -2.68
CA LYS A 497 -37.71 -6.01 -3.12
C LYS A 497 -36.34 -6.68 -2.95
N GLY A 498 -36.33 -7.89 -2.41
CA GLY A 498 -35.18 -8.79 -2.40
C GLY A 498 -35.09 -9.58 -3.71
N TYR A 499 -33.92 -9.57 -4.35
CA TYR A 499 -33.65 -10.29 -5.60
C TYR A 499 -32.77 -11.53 -5.39
N GLY A 500 -32.26 -11.76 -4.17
CA GLY A 500 -31.25 -12.80 -3.91
C GLY A 500 -30.04 -12.62 -4.85
N GLY A 501 -29.53 -13.71 -5.39
CA GLY A 501 -28.39 -13.71 -6.33
C GLY A 501 -28.77 -13.53 -7.80
N SER A 502 -30.01 -13.15 -8.13
CA SER A 502 -30.50 -13.14 -9.52
C SER A 502 -30.05 -11.94 -10.36
N LYS A 503 -29.44 -10.91 -9.74
CA LYS A 503 -28.98 -9.69 -10.41
C LYS A 503 -27.54 -9.32 -9.99
N PRO A 504 -26.55 -10.15 -10.35
CA PRO A 504 -25.15 -9.86 -10.05
C PRO A 504 -24.66 -8.64 -10.84
N ILE A 505 -23.80 -7.85 -10.23
CA ILE A 505 -23.08 -6.72 -10.88
C ILE A 505 -21.61 -7.05 -11.12
N ALA A 506 -21.12 -8.15 -10.54
CA ALA A 506 -19.79 -8.68 -10.74
C ALA A 506 -19.85 -10.21 -10.85
N SER A 507 -18.76 -10.84 -11.29
CA SER A 507 -18.65 -12.30 -11.29
C SER A 507 -18.91 -12.88 -9.88
N ASN A 508 -19.29 -14.15 -9.81
CA ASN A 508 -19.38 -14.86 -8.53
C ASN A 508 -18.21 -15.82 -8.31
N ASP A 509 -17.18 -15.76 -9.14
CA ASP A 509 -16.06 -16.70 -9.12
C ASP A 509 -15.16 -16.50 -7.89
N THR A 510 -14.94 -15.25 -7.46
CA THR A 510 -14.06 -14.92 -6.32
C THR A 510 -14.83 -14.30 -5.15
N GLU A 511 -14.25 -14.28 -3.96
CA GLU A 511 -14.95 -13.72 -2.79
C GLU A 511 -15.12 -12.20 -2.88
N GLU A 512 -14.12 -11.54 -3.48
CA GLU A 512 -14.07 -10.11 -3.73
C GLU A 512 -15.22 -9.69 -4.65
N THR A 513 -15.41 -10.43 -5.75
CA THR A 513 -16.48 -10.17 -6.72
C THR A 513 -17.85 -10.56 -6.17
N ARG A 514 -17.94 -11.61 -5.33
CA ARG A 514 -19.17 -11.93 -4.58
C ARG A 514 -19.55 -10.85 -3.57
N GLN A 515 -18.59 -10.19 -2.92
CA GLN A 515 -18.88 -9.10 -1.98
C GLN A 515 -19.63 -7.94 -2.66
N LEU A 516 -19.27 -7.60 -3.90
CA LEU A 516 -19.98 -6.58 -4.69
C LEU A 516 -21.44 -6.97 -4.97
N ASN A 517 -21.74 -8.26 -5.05
CA ASN A 517 -23.11 -8.76 -5.24
C ASN A 517 -23.94 -8.71 -3.95
N ARG A 518 -23.31 -8.68 -2.76
CA ARG A 518 -23.97 -8.54 -1.45
C ARG A 518 -24.22 -7.07 -1.11
N ARG A 519 -25.18 -6.44 -1.77
CA ARG A 519 -25.44 -5.00 -1.66
C ARG A 519 -26.91 -4.66 -1.46
N VAL A 520 -27.17 -3.42 -1.06
CA VAL A 520 -28.47 -2.76 -1.17
C VAL A 520 -28.30 -1.53 -2.04
N GLU A 521 -29.24 -1.31 -2.95
CA GLU A 521 -29.29 -0.13 -3.81
C GLU A 521 -30.69 0.49 -3.72
N PHE A 522 -30.84 1.75 -4.11
CA PHE A 522 -32.14 2.35 -4.32
C PHE A 522 -32.28 2.92 -5.72
N THR A 523 -33.49 2.83 -6.28
CA THR A 523 -33.85 3.46 -7.56
C THR A 523 -34.90 4.53 -7.33
N ILE A 524 -34.72 5.70 -7.93
CA ILE A 524 -35.73 6.77 -7.93
C ILE A 524 -36.87 6.37 -8.87
N ARG A 525 -38.11 6.28 -8.34
CA ARG A 525 -39.30 5.83 -9.09
C ARG A 525 -40.23 6.96 -9.50
N LYS A 526 -40.33 8.02 -8.70
CA LYS A 526 -41.30 9.10 -8.95
C LYS A 526 -40.90 10.39 -8.23
N PHE A 527 -41.39 11.52 -8.77
CA PHE A 527 -41.48 12.84 -8.11
C PHE A 527 -42.91 13.15 -7.67
#